data_AF-A0A940KCE9-F1
#
_entry.id   AF-A0A940KCE9-F1
#
_cell.length_a   1.000
_cell.length_b   1.000
_cell.length_c   1.000
_cell.angle_alpha   90.00
_cell.angle_beta   90.00
_cell.angle_gamma   90.00
#
_symmetry.space_group_name_H-M   'P 1'
#
loop_
_entity.id
_entity.type
_entity.pdbx_description
1 polymer ?
#
loop_
_entity_poly.entity_id
_entity_poly.type
_entity_poly.pdbx_seq_one_letter_code
_entity_poly.pdbx_strand_id
1 'polypeptide(L)'
;LKPVTLFVLVASSIAAWELFAEPSVLTGGGPARSTLTAVMYVFQSSFAEFSLGKGAAASVVLAVAIIGTTLLANRLLRSDDRA
;
A
#
# COMPACT_ATOMS: atom_id res chain seq x y z
N LEU A 1 -26.50 -3.08 -1.55
CA LEU A 1 -25.30 -2.36 -2.06
C LEU A 1 -24.20 -2.19 -0.99
N LYS A 2 -24.52 -1.90 0.28
CA LYS A 2 -23.55 -1.76 1.40
C LYS A 2 -22.37 -2.75 1.43
N PRO A 3 -22.55 -4.09 1.34
CA PRO A 3 -21.41 -5.03 1.38
C PRO A 3 -20.51 -4.94 0.14
N VAL A 4 -21.06 -4.58 -1.01
CA VAL A 4 -20.30 -4.40 -2.26
C VAL A 4 -19.45 -3.13 -2.18
N THR A 5 -20.01 -2.03 -1.66
CA THR A 5 -19.28 -0.78 -1.46
C THR A 5 -18.13 -0.96 -0.47
N LEU A 6 -18.35 -1.70 0.62
CA LEU A 6 -17.31 -2.07 1.59
C LEU A 6 -16.17 -2.86 0.93
N PHE A 7 -16.52 -3.88 0.13
CA PHE A 7 -15.54 -4.68 -0.58
C PHE A 7 -14.71 -3.84 -1.56
N VAL A 8 -15.37 -3.03 -2.40
CA VAL A 8 -14.70 -2.18 -3.40
C VAL A 8 -13.82 -1.12 -2.71
N LEU A 9 -14.28 -0.53 -1.61
CA LEU A 9 -13.48 0.45 -0.85
C LEU A 9 -12.21 -0.19 -0.27
N VAL A 10 -12.33 -1.36 0.34
CA VAL A 10 -11.17 -2.06 0.91
C VAL A 10 -10.21 -2.49 -0.20
N ALA A 11 -10.72 -3.09 -1.28
CA ALA A 11 -9.90 -3.55 -2.39
C ALA A 11 -9.16 -2.39 -3.08
N SER A 12 -9.85 -1.27 -3.33
CA SER A 12 -9.22 -0.07 -3.91
C SER A 12 -8.22 0.59 -2.96
N SER A 13 -8.47 0.56 -1.65
CA SER A 13 -7.49 1.06 -0.67
C SER A 13 -6.22 0.22 -0.68
N ILE A 14 -6.34 -1.12 -0.71
CA ILE A 14 -5.18 -2.02 -0.82
C ILE A 14 -4.42 -1.75 -2.13
N ALA A 15 -5.13 -1.63 -3.25
CA ALA A 15 -4.53 -1.33 -4.55
C ALA A 15 -3.76 0.00 -4.54
N ALA A 16 -4.25 1.02 -3.82
CA ALA A 16 -3.54 2.30 -3.68
C ALA A 16 -2.23 2.17 -2.89
N TRP A 17 -2.18 1.30 -1.87
CA TRP A 17 -0.94 1.00 -1.14
C TRP A 17 0.08 0.23 -2.00
N GLU A 18 -0.41 -0.61 -2.92
CA GLU A 18 0.42 -1.43 -3.81
C GLU A 18 0.84 -0.74 -5.12
N LEU A 19 0.57 0.57 -5.25
CA LEU A 19 0.86 1.32 -6.46
C LEU A 19 2.36 1.29 -6.79
N PHE A 20 2.71 0.71 -7.94
CA PHE A 20 4.09 0.51 -8.37
C PHE A 20 4.33 0.96 -9.80
N ALA A 21 3.49 0.52 -10.74
CA ALA A 21 3.75 0.65 -12.17
C ALA A 21 3.76 2.11 -12.62
N GLU A 22 2.77 2.89 -12.21
CA GLU A 22 2.56 4.28 -12.58
C GLU A 22 3.73 5.18 -12.15
N PRO A 23 4.11 5.25 -10.85
CA PRO A 23 5.24 6.07 -10.42
C PRO A 23 6.58 5.57 -10.98
N SER A 24 6.75 4.26 -11.14
CA SER A 24 7.98 3.66 -11.68
C SER A 24 8.20 4.04 -13.15
N VAL A 25 7.17 3.92 -14.00
CA VAL A 25 7.26 4.22 -15.43
C VAL A 25 7.34 5.73 -15.69
N LEU A 26 6.55 6.53 -14.98
CA LEU A 26 6.44 7.97 -15.26
C LEU A 26 7.60 8.79 -14.67
N THR A 27 8.09 8.41 -13.49
CA THR A 27 9.04 9.24 -12.73
C THR A 27 10.25 8.48 -12.21
N GLY A 28 10.21 7.14 -12.21
CA GLY A 28 11.22 6.30 -11.58
C GLY A 28 11.40 6.57 -10.07
N GLY A 29 10.43 7.23 -9.43
CA GLY A 29 10.55 7.71 -8.04
C GLY A 29 11.16 9.10 -7.86
N GLY A 30 11.42 9.86 -8.93
CA GLY A 30 12.02 11.19 -8.85
C GLY A 30 11.02 12.36 -8.82
N PRO A 31 11.51 13.61 -8.62
CA PRO A 31 12.88 13.98 -8.21
C PRO A 31 13.11 13.75 -6.70
N ALA A 32 14.34 13.39 -6.32
CA ALA A 32 14.74 13.20 -4.92
C ALA A 32 13.87 12.24 -4.08
N ARG A 33 13.39 11.13 -4.66
CA ARG A 33 12.49 10.16 -3.99
C ARG A 33 11.09 10.71 -3.64
N SER A 34 10.68 11.84 -4.19
CA SER A 34 9.39 12.47 -3.86
C SER A 34 8.15 11.69 -4.32
N THR A 35 8.27 10.85 -5.35
CA THR A 35 7.19 10.00 -5.87
C THR A 35 7.42 8.53 -5.53
N LEU A 36 8.34 8.25 -4.59
CA LEU A 36 8.71 6.90 -4.22
C LEU A 36 7.58 6.25 -3.41
N THR A 37 6.94 5.22 -3.96
CA THR A 37 5.94 4.44 -3.22
C THR A 37 6.59 3.38 -2.35
N ALA A 38 5.85 2.88 -1.36
CA ALA A 38 6.34 1.88 -0.42
C ALA A 38 6.75 0.57 -1.11
N VAL A 39 5.94 0.09 -2.08
CA VAL A 39 6.29 -1.10 -2.88
C VAL A 39 7.55 -0.84 -3.72
N MET A 40 7.68 0.36 -4.28
CA MET A 40 8.86 0.70 -5.07
C MET A 40 10.14 0.76 -4.22
N TYR A 41 10.03 1.21 -2.97
CA TYR A 41 11.13 1.12 -2.00
C TYR A 41 11.52 -0.32 -1.68
N VAL A 42 10.53 -1.20 -1.45
CA VAL A 42 10.78 -2.64 -1.23
C VAL A 42 11.49 -3.26 -2.42
N PHE A 43 11.03 -2.93 -3.64
CA PHE A 43 11.64 -3.42 -4.87
C PHE A 43 13.08 -2.93 -5.04
N GLN A 44 13.33 -1.63 -4.86
CA GLN A 44 14.67 -1.04 -4.95
C GLN A 44 15.62 -1.67 -3.92
N SER A 45 15.18 -1.79 -2.66
CA SER A 45 15.99 -2.39 -1.59
C SER A 45 16.31 -3.87 -1.85
N SER A 46 15.35 -4.63 -2.40
CA SER A 46 15.49 -6.08 -2.60
C SER A 46 16.33 -6.41 -3.84
N PHE A 47 16.06 -5.73 -4.96
CA PHE A 47 16.58 -6.11 -6.27
C PHE A 47 17.60 -5.14 -6.85
N ALA A 48 17.54 -3.85 -6.52
CA ALA A 48 18.53 -2.87 -7.00
C ALA A 48 19.73 -2.76 -6.06
N GLU A 49 19.48 -2.75 -4.74
CA GLU A 49 20.52 -2.70 -3.71
C GLU A 49 20.99 -4.10 -3.27
N PHE A 50 20.34 -5.16 -3.77
CA PHE A 50 20.57 -6.57 -3.38
C PHE A 50 20.51 -6.82 -1.86
N SER A 51 19.81 -5.96 -1.12
CA SER A 51 19.64 -6.06 0.32
C SER A 51 18.32 -6.75 0.66
N LEU A 52 18.27 -8.07 0.41
CA LEU A 52 17.08 -8.88 0.63
C LEU A 52 16.55 -8.80 2.07
N GLY A 53 17.44 -8.68 3.07
CA GLY A 53 17.04 -8.52 4.47
C GLY A 53 16.30 -7.20 4.74
N LYS A 54 16.78 -6.08 4.18
CA LYS A 54 16.09 -4.79 4.28
C LYS A 54 14.78 -4.79 3.50
N GLY A 55 14.79 -5.37 2.32
CA GLY A 55 13.60 -5.56 1.48
C GLY A 55 12.51 -6.35 2.19
N ALA A 56 12.87 -7.47 2.81
CA ALA A 56 11.95 -8.32 3.58
C ALA A 56 11.41 -7.61 4.83
N ALA A 57 12.25 -6.85 5.55
CA ALA A 57 11.76 -6.06 6.69
C ALA A 57 10.77 -4.97 6.24
N ALA A 58 11.08 -4.27 5.14
CA ALA A 58 10.22 -3.25 4.58
C ALA A 58 8.88 -3.81 4.07
N SER A 59 8.87 -5.00 3.46
CA SER A 59 7.63 -5.63 3.00
C SER A 59 6.72 -6.05 4.17
N VAL A 60 7.29 -6.55 5.27
CA VAL A 60 6.54 -6.86 6.49
C VAL A 60 5.93 -5.59 7.10
N VAL A 61 6.70 -4.50 7.18
CA VAL A 61 6.19 -3.20 7.67
C VAL A 61 5.04 -2.70 6.79
N LEU A 62 5.18 -2.81 5.47
CA LEU A 62 4.12 -2.43 4.53
C LEU A 62 2.87 -3.29 4.72
N ALA A 63 3.02 -4.61 4.89
CA ALA A 63 1.89 -5.50 5.15
C ALA A 63 1.13 -5.11 6.44
N VAL A 64 1.86 -4.77 7.51
CA VAL A 64 1.25 -4.29 8.76
C VAL A 64 0.49 -2.97 8.54
N ALA A 65 1.02 -2.05 7.74
CA ALA A 65 0.34 -0.79 7.40
C ALA A 65 -0.95 -1.02 6.59
N ILE A 66 -0.93 -1.94 5.63
CA ILE A 66 -2.11 -2.33 4.84
C ILE A 66 -3.16 -2.99 5.72
N ILE A 67 -2.77 -3.90 6.61
CA ILE A 67 -3.68 -4.54 7.56
C ILE A 67 -4.28 -3.48 8.49
N GLY A 68 -3.47 -2.55 9.01
CA GLY A 68 -3.91 -1.47 9.88
C GLY A 68 -4.96 -0.57 9.21
N THR A 69 -4.70 -0.15 7.97
CA THR A 69 -5.66 0.66 7.20
C THR A 69 -6.92 -0.11 6.81
N THR A 70 -6.80 -1.39 6.49
CA THR A 70 -7.94 -2.26 6.18
C THR A 70 -8.84 -2.45 7.40
N LEU A 71 -8.25 -2.70 8.58
CA LEU A 71 -9.00 -2.81 9.84
C LEU A 71 -9.66 -1.49 10.21
N LEU A 72 -8.98 -0.37 9.99
CA LEU A 72 -9.54 0.96 10.19
C LEU A 72 -10.73 1.23 9.26
N ALA A 73 -10.58 0.94 7.96
CA ALA A 73 -11.64 1.09 6.97
C ALA A 73 -12.87 0.22 7.32
N ASN A 74 -12.64 -1.04 7.72
CA ASN A 74 -13.71 -1.94 8.17
C ASN A 74 -14.40 -1.44 9.45
N ARG A 75 -13.65 -0.84 10.39
CA ARG A 75 -14.20 -0.31 11.64
C ARG A 75 -15.02 0.96 11.40
N LEU A 76 -14.56 1.89 10.57
CA LEU A 76 -15.30 3.13 10.24
C LEU A 76 -16.61 2.83 9.51
N LEU A 77 -16.59 1.92 8.53
CA LEU A 77 -17.82 1.62 7.78
C LEU A 77 -18.81 0.76 8.59
N ARG A 78 -18.36 0.00 9.59
CA ARG A 78 -19.26 -0.66 10.56
C ARG A 78 -19.89 0.32 11.57
N SER A 79 -19.32 1.51 11.81
CA SER A 79 -19.96 2.52 12.67
C SER A 79 -21.14 3.22 11.99
N ASP A 80 -21.12 3.38 10.67
CA ASP A 80 -22.25 3.94 9.89
C ASP A 80 -23.46 2.98 9.80
N ASP A 81 -23.32 1.74 10.28
CA ASP A 81 -24.42 0.79 10.44
C ASP A 81 -25.19 0.95 11.77
N ARG A 82 -24.77 1.85 12.67
CA ARG A 82 -25.40 2.08 13.99
C ARG A 82 -26.05 3.47 14.16
N ALA A 83 -26.18 4.24 13.09
CA ALA A 83 -26.91 5.51 13.06
C ALA A 83 -28.28 5.36 12.39
#